data_AF-A0A496WEC0-F1
#
_entry.id   AF-A0A496WEC0-F1
#
_cell.length_a   1.000
_cell.length_b   1.000
_cell.length_c   1.000
_cell.angle_alpha   90.00
_cell.angle_beta   90.00
_cell.angle_gamma   90.00
#
_symmetry.space_group_name_H-M   'P 1'
#
loop_
_entity.id
_entity.type
_entity.pdbx_description
1 polymer ?
#
loop_
_entity_poly.entity_id
_entity_poly.type
_entity_poly.pdbx_seq_one_letter_code
_entity_poly.pdbx_strand_id
1 'polypeptide(L)'
;MVNELTLFLAAGVLAAGMSAIIDNGVLQTPFTHFDAVTSVQLLGFMLFCAIIGIHPVILISSLTPLILTLDPNPNLLAVTYLFAWNLGTCSSPLSGTNLVFQGRYNIPSWKAAIWSWPYVIVMYLIAAIWLQLVANLFP
;
A
#
# COMPACT_ATOMS: atom_id res chain seq x y z
N MET A 1 12.58 15.13 -9.91
CA MET A 1 13.86 14.69 -9.31
C MET A 1 14.07 15.17 -7.89
N VAL A 2 14.30 16.46 -7.57
CA VAL A 2 14.56 16.86 -6.15
C VAL A 2 13.41 16.50 -5.21
N ASN A 3 12.15 16.76 -5.59
CA ASN A 3 11.00 16.42 -4.75
C ASN A 3 10.82 14.92 -4.53
N GLU A 4 11.11 14.09 -5.55
CA GLU A 4 11.01 12.63 -5.44
C GLU A 4 12.11 12.09 -4.52
N LEU A 5 13.34 12.59 -4.66
CA LEU A 5 14.46 12.23 -3.78
C LEU A 5 14.12 12.57 -2.31
N THR A 6 13.63 13.78 -2.05
CA THR A 6 13.22 14.19 -0.70
C THR A 6 12.10 13.31 -0.15
N LEU A 7 11.12 12.95 -0.98
CA LEU A 7 10.01 12.07 -0.57
C LEU A 7 10.51 10.67 -0.19
N PHE A 8 11.38 10.06 -1.00
CA PHE A 8 11.93 8.74 -0.68
C PHE A 8 12.88 8.77 0.52
N LEU A 9 13.63 9.87 0.70
CA LEU A 9 14.49 10.04 1.87
C LEU A 9 13.65 10.21 3.16
N ALA A 10 12.58 11.00 3.11
CA ALA A 10 11.63 11.13 4.23
C ALA A 10 10.94 9.81 4.56
N ALA A 11 10.56 9.02 3.54
CA ALA A 11 10.02 7.67 3.71
C ALA A 11 11.01 6.74 4.42
N GLY A 12 12.30 6.79 4.03
CA GLY A 12 13.37 6.05 4.70
C GLY A 12 13.56 6.45 6.17
N VAL A 13 13.54 7.76 6.47
CA VAL A 13 13.60 8.27 7.85
C VAL A 13 12.40 7.80 8.67
N LEU A 14 11.19 7.81 8.08
CA LEU A 14 9.97 7.29 8.73
C LEU A 14 10.09 5.81 9.05
N ALA A 15 10.57 4.99 8.11
CA ALA A 15 10.77 3.56 8.31
C ALA A 15 11.81 3.28 9.41
N ALA A 16 12.92 4.03 9.43
CA ALA A 16 13.92 3.92 10.49
C ALA A 16 13.36 4.29 11.87
N GLY A 17 12.60 5.39 11.96
CA GLY A 17 11.92 5.80 13.18
C GLY A 17 10.90 4.76 13.66
N MET A 18 10.11 4.20 12.75
CA MET A 18 9.16 3.12 13.07
C MET A 18 9.87 1.87 13.56
N SER A 19 10.99 1.48 12.94
CA SER A 19 11.81 0.34 13.39
C SER A 19 12.30 0.56 14.83
N ALA A 20 12.81 1.75 15.13
CA ALA A 20 13.27 2.09 16.48
C ALA A 20 12.13 2.02 17.53
N ILE A 21 10.91 2.44 17.19
CA ILE A 21 9.74 2.35 18.08
C ILE A 21 9.39 0.88 18.38
N ILE A 22 9.46 0.01 17.36
CA ILE A 22 9.16 -1.42 17.48
C ILE A 22 10.25 -2.14 18.29
N ASP A 23 11.52 -1.84 18.04
CA ASP A 23 12.65 -2.44 18.76
C ASP A 23 12.62 -2.12 20.26
N ASN A 24 12.05 -0.96 20.64
CA ASN A 24 11.84 -0.58 22.04
C ASN A 24 10.54 -1.14 22.64
N GLY A 25 9.80 -1.99 21.91
CA GLY A 25 8.58 -2.65 22.38
C GLY A 25 7.38 -1.72 22.58
N VAL A 26 7.42 -0.49 22.05
CA VAL A 26 6.34 0.51 22.20
C VAL A 26 5.12 0.13 21.37
N LEU A 27 5.34 -0.48 20.21
CA LEU A 27 4.31 -1.00 19.32
C LEU A 27 4.51 -2.49 19.12
N GLN A 28 3.43 -3.25 19.22
CA GLN A 28 3.42 -4.68 18.92
C GLN A 28 2.62 -4.95 17.65
N THR A 29 2.98 -6.02 16.95
CA THR A 29 2.23 -6.47 15.78
C THR A 29 0.84 -6.96 16.20
N PRO A 30 -0.23 -6.52 15.54
CA PRO A 30 -1.55 -7.11 15.76
C PRO A 30 -1.69 -8.49 15.10
N PHE A 31 -0.71 -8.88 14.28
CA PHE A 31 -0.68 -10.14 13.54
C PHE A 31 0.31 -11.11 14.18
N THR A 32 0.00 -12.40 14.10
CA THR A 32 0.85 -13.50 14.58
C THR A 32 1.66 -14.14 13.45
N HIS A 33 1.14 -14.13 12.23
CA HIS A 33 1.77 -14.70 11.03
C HIS A 33 1.45 -13.84 9.81
N PHE A 34 2.30 -13.90 8.78
CA PHE A 34 2.05 -13.28 7.48
C PHE A 34 1.83 -14.37 6.41
N ASP A 35 0.56 -14.64 6.15
CA ASP A 35 0.05 -15.61 5.20
C ASP A 35 -0.77 -14.94 4.08
N ALA A 36 -1.35 -15.75 3.19
CA ALA A 36 -2.14 -15.21 2.09
C ALA A 36 -3.36 -14.41 2.57
N VAL A 37 -4.03 -14.80 3.66
CA VAL A 37 -5.22 -14.11 4.18
C VAL A 37 -4.85 -12.74 4.73
N THR A 38 -3.83 -12.69 5.59
CA THR A 38 -3.31 -11.43 6.17
C THR A 38 -2.75 -10.51 5.09
N SER A 39 -2.16 -11.04 4.01
CA SER A 39 -1.72 -10.24 2.87
C SER A 39 -2.88 -9.54 2.14
N VAL A 40 -4.03 -10.20 2.00
CA VAL A 40 -5.25 -9.61 1.41
C VAL A 40 -5.86 -8.58 2.35
N GLN A 41 -5.89 -8.85 3.65
CA GLN A 41 -6.36 -7.89 4.65
C GLN A 41 -5.49 -6.62 4.68
N LEU A 42 -4.16 -6.79 4.62
CA LEU A 42 -3.21 -5.69 4.52
C LEU A 42 -3.44 -4.87 3.26
N LEU A 43 -3.62 -5.53 2.10
CA LEU A 43 -3.95 -4.86 0.85
C LEU A 43 -5.24 -4.03 0.98
N GLY A 44 -6.30 -4.62 1.56
CA GLY A 44 -7.58 -3.95 1.78
C GLY A 44 -7.44 -2.73 2.69
N PHE A 45 -6.69 -2.86 3.79
CA PHE A 45 -6.39 -1.76 4.69
C PHE A 45 -5.63 -0.63 3.99
N MET A 46 -4.57 -0.96 3.24
CA MET A 46 -3.78 0.03 2.52
C MET A 46 -4.61 0.74 1.45
N LEU A 47 -5.49 0.01 0.77
CA LEU A 47 -6.40 0.57 -0.23
C LEU A 47 -7.42 1.52 0.39
N PHE A 48 -7.98 1.17 1.55
CA PHE A 48 -8.86 2.05 2.31
C PHE A 48 -8.15 3.35 2.71
N CYS A 49 -6.93 3.25 3.24
CA CYS A 49 -6.09 4.40 3.54
C CYS A 49 -5.79 5.26 2.29
N ALA A 50 -5.57 4.63 1.13
CA ALA A 50 -5.36 5.34 -0.12
C ALA A 50 -6.60 6.12 -0.58
N ILE A 51 -7.80 5.54 -0.42
CA ILE A 51 -9.07 6.20 -0.76
C ILE A 51 -9.27 7.48 0.06
N ILE A 52 -8.90 7.48 1.35
CA ILE A 52 -8.96 8.67 2.21
C ILE A 52 -7.79 9.65 1.98
N GLY A 53 -6.87 9.33 1.07
CA GLY A 53 -5.81 10.23 0.62
C GLY A 53 -4.41 9.94 1.16
N ILE A 54 -4.21 8.86 1.92
CA ILE A 54 -2.87 8.48 2.40
C ILE A 54 -2.12 7.76 1.28
N HIS A 55 -0.99 8.32 0.86
CA HIS A 55 -0.21 7.72 -0.23
C HIS A 55 0.35 6.34 0.19
N PRO A 56 0.27 5.30 -0.68
CA PRO A 56 0.85 3.97 -0.41
C PRO A 56 2.30 3.95 0.09
N VAL A 57 3.17 4.88 -0.34
CA VAL A 57 4.57 4.92 0.10
C VAL A 57 4.71 5.16 1.61
N ILE A 58 3.81 5.96 2.20
CA ILE A 58 3.78 6.22 3.65
C ILE A 58 3.39 4.92 4.37
N LEU A 59 2.37 4.23 3.87
CA LEU A 59 1.89 2.97 4.45
C LEU A 59 2.96 1.88 4.37
N ILE A 60 3.64 1.75 3.24
CA ILE A 60 4.76 0.81 3.08
C ILE A 60 5.84 1.12 4.12
N SER A 61 6.27 2.37 4.21
CA SER A 61 7.34 2.77 5.15
C SER A 61 6.95 2.56 6.60
N SER A 62 5.69 2.81 6.97
CA SER A 62 5.22 2.66 8.34
C SER A 62 4.94 1.22 8.74
N LEU A 63 4.40 0.40 7.83
CA LEU A 63 3.96 -0.97 8.14
C LEU A 63 5.07 -2.00 7.92
N THR A 64 6.04 -1.75 7.03
CA THR A 64 7.12 -2.71 6.75
C THR A 64 7.88 -3.12 8.01
N PRO A 65 8.34 -2.19 8.87
CA PRO A 65 9.03 -2.56 10.11
C PRO A 65 8.21 -3.47 11.02
N LEU A 66 6.88 -3.28 11.06
CA LEU A 66 5.95 -4.10 11.83
C LEU A 66 5.78 -5.50 11.22
N ILE A 67 5.69 -5.59 9.90
CA ILE A 67 5.44 -6.85 9.22
C ILE A 67 6.71 -7.71 9.18
N LEU A 68 7.90 -7.10 9.08
CA LEU A 68 9.18 -7.81 9.06
C LEU A 68 9.48 -8.57 10.36
N THR A 69 8.89 -8.19 11.49
CA THR A 69 9.06 -8.97 12.74
C THR A 69 8.36 -10.34 12.69
N LEU A 70 7.51 -10.58 11.69
CA LEU A 70 6.78 -11.83 11.49
C LEU A 70 7.51 -12.80 10.56
N ASP A 71 8.71 -12.45 10.09
CA ASP A 71 9.48 -13.19 9.07
C ASP A 71 8.62 -13.55 7.84
N PRO A 72 8.02 -12.54 7.17
CA PRO A 72 7.08 -12.76 6.09
C PRO A 72 7.80 -13.31 4.85
N ASN A 73 7.10 -14.11 4.05
CA ASN A 73 7.61 -14.46 2.72
C ASN A 73 7.81 -13.16 1.90
N PRO A 74 9.05 -12.89 1.43
CA PRO A 74 9.38 -11.62 0.79
C PRO A 74 8.68 -11.45 -0.57
N ASN A 75 8.41 -12.54 -1.29
CA ASN A 75 7.69 -12.49 -2.56
C ASN A 75 6.23 -12.11 -2.34
N LEU A 76 5.59 -12.72 -1.35
CA LEU A 76 4.20 -12.39 -1.00
C LEU A 76 4.07 -10.93 -0.60
N LEU A 77 4.94 -10.45 0.31
CA LEU A 77 4.94 -9.07 0.77
C LEU A 77 5.19 -8.07 -0.37
N ALA A 78 6.17 -8.35 -1.23
CA ALA A 78 6.47 -7.49 -2.38
C ALA A 78 5.28 -7.37 -3.33
N VAL A 79 4.60 -8.49 -3.64
CA VAL A 79 3.41 -8.49 -4.50
C VAL A 79 2.25 -7.75 -3.83
N THR A 80 2.05 -7.90 -2.52
CA THR A 80 1.04 -7.13 -1.76
C THR A 80 1.27 -5.63 -1.89
N TYR A 81 2.51 -5.16 -1.69
CA TYR A 81 2.85 -3.73 -1.83
C TYR A 81 2.73 -3.22 -3.26
N LEU A 82 3.05 -4.05 -4.26
CA LEU A 82 2.87 -3.70 -5.66
C LEU A 82 1.39 -3.46 -5.99
N PHE A 83 0.50 -4.35 -5.56
CA PHE A 83 -0.95 -4.15 -5.72
C PHE A 83 -1.45 -2.95 -4.93
N ALA A 84 -1.01 -2.77 -3.69
CA ALA A 84 -1.43 -1.65 -2.85
C ALA A 84 -1.04 -0.30 -3.48
N TRP A 85 0.16 -0.21 -4.04
CA TRP A 85 0.61 0.98 -4.77
C TRP A 85 -0.25 1.22 -6.00
N ASN A 86 -0.36 0.22 -6.89
CA ASN A 86 -1.08 0.38 -8.14
C ASN A 86 -2.55 0.76 -7.90
N LEU A 87 -3.28 -0.07 -7.13
CA LEU A 87 -4.70 0.15 -6.87
C LEU A 87 -4.96 1.45 -6.08
N GLY A 88 -4.08 1.78 -5.13
CA GLY A 88 -4.15 3.04 -4.39
C GLY A 88 -3.99 4.27 -5.28
N THR A 89 -3.11 4.21 -6.29
CA THR A 89 -2.96 5.33 -7.25
C THR A 89 -4.18 5.50 -8.16
N CYS A 90 -4.91 4.43 -8.46
CA CYS A 90 -6.15 4.49 -9.24
C CYS A 90 -7.35 4.99 -8.41
N SER A 91 -7.45 4.56 -7.15
CA SER A 91 -8.62 4.81 -6.30
C SER A 91 -8.57 6.13 -5.53
N SER A 92 -7.39 6.70 -5.34
CA SER A 92 -7.20 7.89 -4.50
C SER A 92 -7.48 9.20 -5.25
N PRO A 93 -8.30 10.11 -4.72
CA PRO A 93 -8.55 11.42 -5.32
C PRO A 93 -7.33 12.35 -5.25
N LEU A 94 -6.37 12.07 -4.36
CA LEU A 94 -5.14 12.85 -4.21
C LEU A 94 -3.97 12.25 -4.99
N SER A 95 -4.21 11.20 -5.79
CA SER A 95 -3.15 10.61 -6.60
C SER A 95 -2.69 11.57 -7.70
N GLY A 96 -1.39 11.54 -8.01
CA GLY A 96 -0.83 12.35 -9.10
C GLY A 96 -1.55 12.11 -10.43
N THR A 97 -1.99 10.88 -10.69
CA THR A 97 -2.78 10.52 -11.88
C THR A 97 -4.08 11.33 -11.95
N ASN A 98 -4.87 11.34 -10.87
CA ASN A 98 -6.15 12.06 -10.84
C ASN A 98 -5.95 13.58 -10.84
N LEU A 99 -4.91 14.09 -10.17
CA LEU A 99 -4.55 15.52 -10.22
C LEU A 99 -4.12 15.97 -11.61
N VAL A 100 -3.44 15.12 -12.39
CA VAL A 100 -3.10 15.39 -13.79
C VAL A 100 -4.38 15.45 -14.64
N PHE A 101 -5.34 14.55 -14.41
CA PHE A 101 -6.64 14.64 -15.10
C PHE A 101 -7.38 15.94 -14.76
N GLN A 102 -7.33 16.37 -13.50
CA GLN A 102 -7.90 17.65 -13.08
C GLN A 102 -7.21 18.83 -13.76
N GLY A 103 -5.87 18.87 -13.78
CA GLY A 103 -5.13 19.98 -14.39
C GLY A 103 -5.27 20.07 -15.91
N ARG A 104 -5.42 18.92 -16.60
CA ARG A 104 -5.47 18.88 -18.08
C ARG A 104 -6.88 18.93 -18.65
N TYR A 105 -7.84 18.28 -18.00
CA TYR A 105 -9.19 18.08 -18.52
C TYR A 105 -10.27 18.74 -17.66
N ASN A 106 -9.87 19.45 -16.59
CA ASN A 106 -10.79 20.10 -15.65
C ASN A 106 -11.82 19.13 -15.03
N ILE A 107 -11.46 17.84 -14.93
CA ILE A 107 -12.28 16.82 -14.29
C ILE A 107 -11.96 16.83 -12.80
N PRO A 108 -12.94 17.01 -11.89
CA PRO A 108 -12.67 16.95 -10.46
C PRO A 108 -12.02 15.62 -10.06
N SER A 109 -10.90 15.66 -9.34
CA SER A 109 -10.12 14.46 -8.98
C SER A 109 -10.92 13.42 -8.20
N TRP A 110 -11.84 13.87 -7.34
CA TRP A 110 -12.78 13.00 -6.63
C TRP A 110 -13.70 12.21 -7.57
N LYS A 111 -14.16 12.84 -8.65
CA LYS A 111 -15.01 12.21 -9.65
C LYS A 111 -14.23 11.17 -10.46
N ALA A 112 -13.01 11.52 -10.88
CA ALA A 112 -12.11 10.59 -11.58
C ALA A 112 -11.74 9.36 -10.73
N ALA A 113 -11.52 9.56 -9.43
CA ALA A 113 -11.26 8.49 -8.48
C ALA A 113 -12.45 7.52 -8.37
N ILE A 114 -13.67 8.02 -8.14
CA ILE A 114 -14.87 7.17 -8.03
C ILE A 114 -15.14 6.41 -9.32
N TRP A 115 -14.92 7.01 -10.48
CA TRP A 115 -15.05 6.33 -11.77
C TRP A 115 -14.11 5.13 -11.91
N SER A 116 -12.97 5.15 -11.21
CA SER A 116 -12.02 4.05 -11.19
C SER A 116 -12.36 2.97 -10.16
N TRP A 117 -13.30 3.21 -9.22
CA TRP A 117 -13.62 2.26 -8.15
C TRP A 117 -14.15 0.91 -8.64
N PRO A 118 -15.03 0.82 -9.66
CA PRO A 118 -15.45 -0.48 -10.19
C PRO A 118 -14.26 -1.31 -10.67
N TYR A 119 -13.30 -0.67 -11.36
CA TYR A 119 -12.06 -1.32 -11.77
C TYR A 119 -11.22 -1.76 -10.57
N VAL A 120 -11.06 -0.89 -9.56
CA VAL A 120 -10.29 -1.17 -8.34
C VAL A 120 -10.88 -2.35 -7.57
N ILE A 121 -12.21 -2.44 -7.46
CA ILE A 121 -12.89 -3.56 -6.78
C ILE A 121 -12.65 -4.87 -7.53
N VAL A 122 -12.80 -4.89 -8.85
CA VAL A 122 -12.53 -6.09 -9.65
C VAL A 122 -11.07 -6.51 -9.53
N MET A 123 -10.13 -5.55 -9.65
CA MET A 123 -8.71 -5.85 -9.52
C MET A 123 -8.30 -6.26 -8.10
N TYR A 124 -8.97 -5.75 -7.07
CA TYR A 124 -8.76 -6.21 -5.70
C TYR A 124 -9.14 -7.69 -5.53
N LEU A 125 -10.25 -8.14 -6.12
CA LEU A 125 -10.63 -9.55 -6.12
C LEU A 125 -9.63 -10.42 -6.89
N ILE A 126 -9.14 -9.94 -8.03
CA ILE A 126 -8.09 -10.64 -8.80
C ILE A 126 -6.79 -10.68 -7.99
N ALA A 127 -6.39 -9.58 -7.34
CA ALA A 127 -5.23 -9.52 -6.48
C ALA A 127 -5.37 -10.49 -5.30
N ALA A 128 -6.55 -10.62 -4.72
CA ALA A 128 -6.80 -11.59 -3.65
C ALA A 128 -6.58 -13.03 -4.13
N ILE A 129 -7.07 -13.39 -5.32
CA ILE A 129 -6.80 -14.72 -5.91
C ILE A 129 -5.31 -14.89 -6.21
N TRP A 130 -4.66 -13.85 -6.76
CA TRP A 130 -3.24 -13.90 -7.09
C TRP A 130 -2.35 -14.07 -5.86
N LEU A 131 -2.64 -13.38 -4.76
CA LEU A 131 -1.90 -13.50 -3.51
C LEU A 131 -2.01 -14.92 -2.94
N GLN A 132 -3.16 -15.58 -3.09
CA GLN A 132 -3.31 -16.99 -2.76
C GLN A 132 -2.39 -17.87 -3.63
N LEU A 133 -2.31 -17.60 -4.94
CA LEU A 133 -1.42 -18.35 -5.82
C LEU A 133 0.05 -18.13 -5.47
N VAL A 134 0.47 -16.89 -5.20
CA VAL A 134 1.85 -16.57 -4.83
C VAL A 134 2.27 -17.28 -3.56
N ALA A 135 1.41 -17.30 -2.53
CA ALA A 135 1.69 -18.00 -1.28
C ALA A 135 1.86 -19.52 -1.45
N ASN A 136 1.20 -20.12 -2.45
CA ASN A 136 1.32 -21.55 -2.73
C ASN A 136 2.48 -21.89 -3.68
N LEU A 137 2.80 -21.01 -4.63
CA LEU A 137 3.86 -21.23 -5.64
C LEU A 137 5.26 -20.89 -5.11
N PHE A 138 5.34 -19.94 -4.19
CA PHE A 138 6.58 -19.46 -3.59
C PHE A 138 6.44 -19.47 -2.06
N PRO A 139 6.50 -20.64 -1.40
CA PRO A 139 6.43 -20.74 0.06
C PRO A 139 7.63 -20.11 0.75
#